data_AF-A0A2S8FMQ9-F1
#
_entry.id   AF-A0A2S8FMQ9-F1
#
_cell.length_a   1.000
_cell.length_b   1.000
_cell.length_c   1.000
_cell.angle_alpha   90.00
_cell.angle_beta   90.00
_cell.angle_gamma   90.00
#
_symmetry.space_group_name_H-M   'P 1'
#
loop_
_entity.id
_entity.type
_entity.pdbx_description
1 polymer ?
#
loop_
_entity_poly.entity_id
_entity_poly.type
_entity_poly.pdbx_seq_one_letter_code
_entity_poly.pdbx_strand_id
1 'polypeptide(L)'
;MVSVWLSTALVLAVGLTWSAGRAPAAEAQEVIDQLLREGWQVGPDGMAAAREGTAAARRLQNADAMYAAGLALLRHHQYDEAAEVFQAAIEVDPKHYPSWRALIWIRTLQDKFDAALVQVQRLSKQLPPNELAAAEEANVLETVRLLGRLFGFYEGPRSGDVSAALVTRARDAIRPALVGQRQTEFDNNYQDVATLFTSSSTDQQDAKDDAKLKEQMEKQNNQQQLEIRRKQIQVDQQQATDQIDKLRSEWTQEEQRFAQLEVPLNISISQLESQQNVIRRELAILIDDVFRLTEERRQTNDPVRKDRLDREIFRLERLINDYERDLALVQAEGRRLVASRDVLRTSRLQTQQRFEAEIKQHADRKQDLERAEKRLTLETRRNNRPATGNSAKVRVLSAKTSSIRTYYDFPLEVERLTLLGR
;
A
#
# COMPACT_ATOMS: atom_id res chain seq x y z
N MET A 1 -69.28 -89.85 -42.03
CA MET A 1 -70.35 -89.03 -41.44
C MET A 1 -69.74 -87.74 -40.95
N VAL A 2 -70.25 -86.63 -41.49
CA VAL A 2 -70.29 -85.24 -40.97
C VAL A 2 -68.98 -84.55 -40.55
N SER A 3 -68.52 -83.71 -41.47
CA SER A 3 -67.72 -82.49 -41.32
C SER A 3 -68.36 -81.44 -40.41
N VAL A 4 -67.58 -80.66 -39.65
CA VAL A 4 -67.71 -79.18 -39.51
C VAL A 4 -66.37 -78.59 -39.07
N TRP A 5 -65.88 -77.61 -39.82
CA TRP A 5 -64.81 -76.68 -39.46
C TRP A 5 -65.35 -75.57 -38.55
N LEU A 6 -64.61 -75.17 -37.51
CA LEU A 6 -64.81 -73.87 -36.87
C LEU A 6 -63.50 -73.33 -36.30
N SER A 7 -63.03 -72.30 -36.97
CA SER A 7 -61.91 -71.43 -36.65
C SER A 7 -62.23 -70.59 -35.40
N THR A 8 -61.28 -70.49 -34.46
CA THR A 8 -61.30 -69.42 -33.45
C THR A 8 -59.93 -68.76 -33.36
N ALA A 9 -59.97 -67.45 -33.52
CA ALA A 9 -58.83 -66.55 -33.66
C ALA A 9 -58.10 -66.33 -32.33
N LEU A 10 -56.78 -66.27 -32.40
CA LEU A 10 -55.88 -65.84 -31.34
C LEU A 10 -55.97 -64.30 -31.22
N VAL A 11 -56.61 -63.79 -30.18
CA VAL A 11 -56.54 -62.36 -29.82
C VAL A 11 -55.31 -62.15 -28.95
N LEU A 12 -54.25 -61.60 -29.55
CA LEU A 12 -53.10 -61.03 -28.85
C LEU A 12 -53.56 -59.71 -28.20
N ALA A 13 -53.87 -59.74 -26.91
CA ALA A 13 -54.04 -58.54 -26.11
C ALA A 13 -52.66 -57.90 -25.87
N VAL A 14 -52.28 -56.95 -26.73
CA VAL A 14 -51.23 -55.99 -26.44
C VAL A 14 -51.72 -55.12 -25.28
N GLY A 15 -51.25 -55.41 -24.08
CA GLY A 15 -51.41 -54.53 -22.94
C GLY A 15 -50.64 -53.24 -23.22
N LEU A 16 -51.35 -52.19 -23.64
CA LEU A 16 -50.85 -50.83 -23.48
C LEU A 16 -50.68 -50.59 -21.98
N THR A 17 -49.44 -50.64 -21.49
CA THR A 17 -49.11 -50.05 -20.19
C THR A 17 -49.27 -48.54 -20.34
N TRP A 18 -50.42 -48.04 -19.90
CA TRP A 18 -50.54 -46.65 -19.49
C TRP A 18 -49.44 -46.40 -18.46
N SER A 19 -48.44 -45.59 -18.81
CA SER A 19 -47.55 -44.99 -17.82
C SER A 19 -48.41 -44.08 -16.96
N ALA A 20 -48.86 -44.58 -15.80
CA ALA A 20 -49.44 -43.75 -14.77
C ALA A 20 -48.42 -42.64 -14.47
N GLY A 21 -48.79 -41.38 -14.73
CA GLY A 21 -48.00 -40.24 -14.27
C GLY A 21 -47.77 -40.39 -12.77
N ARG A 22 -46.53 -40.16 -12.31
CA ARG A 22 -46.21 -40.26 -10.88
C ARG A 22 -47.05 -39.23 -10.10
N ALA A 23 -47.33 -39.54 -8.84
CA ALA A 23 -48.07 -38.61 -7.98
C ALA A 23 -47.26 -37.30 -7.81
N PRO A 24 -47.86 -36.11 -7.98
CA PRO A 24 -47.16 -34.82 -7.92
C PRO A 24 -46.36 -34.59 -6.62
N ALA A 25 -46.83 -35.14 -5.49
CA ALA A 25 -46.13 -35.04 -4.21
C ALA A 25 -44.84 -35.89 -4.16
N ALA A 26 -44.82 -37.07 -4.80
CA ALA A 26 -43.63 -37.90 -4.87
C ALA A 26 -42.56 -37.27 -5.78
N GLU A 27 -42.99 -36.64 -6.88
CA GLU A 27 -42.08 -35.87 -7.76
C GLU A 27 -41.50 -34.65 -7.03
N ALA A 28 -42.30 -33.94 -6.23
CA ALA A 28 -41.81 -32.81 -5.44
C ALA A 28 -40.78 -33.24 -4.37
N GLN A 29 -41.02 -34.36 -3.69
CA GLN A 29 -40.08 -34.88 -2.69
C GLN A 29 -38.74 -35.31 -3.31
N GLU A 30 -38.76 -35.92 -4.50
CA GLU A 30 -37.55 -36.29 -5.25
C GLU A 30 -36.71 -35.05 -5.60
N VAL A 31 -37.37 -33.97 -6.04
CA VAL A 31 -36.72 -32.68 -6.32
C VAL A 31 -36.15 -32.05 -5.04
N ILE A 32 -36.87 -32.09 -3.92
CA ILE A 32 -36.38 -31.60 -2.61
C ILE A 32 -35.12 -32.37 -2.19
N ASP A 33 -35.15 -33.72 -2.27
CA ASP A 33 -33.99 -34.56 -1.95
C ASP A 33 -32.78 -34.22 -2.84
N GLN A 34 -32.99 -34.07 -4.14
CA GLN A 34 -31.93 -33.70 -5.08
C GLN A 34 -31.31 -32.33 -4.73
N LEU A 35 -32.15 -31.31 -4.52
CA LEU A 35 -31.73 -29.95 -4.16
C LEU A 35 -30.92 -29.90 -2.86
N LEU A 36 -31.37 -30.63 -1.83
CA LEU A 36 -30.78 -30.56 -0.50
C LEU A 36 -29.64 -31.58 -0.29
N ARG A 37 -29.37 -32.45 -1.25
CA ARG A 37 -28.24 -33.40 -1.21
C ARG A 37 -27.18 -33.10 -2.25
N GLU A 38 -27.58 -33.06 -3.53
CA GLU A 38 -26.68 -32.78 -4.65
C GLU A 38 -26.48 -31.28 -4.80
N GLY A 39 -27.60 -30.53 -4.83
CA GLY A 39 -27.58 -29.07 -4.91
C GLY A 39 -26.84 -28.38 -3.75
N TRP A 40 -26.82 -29.04 -2.59
CA TRP A 40 -26.18 -28.56 -1.37
C TRP A 40 -24.65 -28.66 -1.37
N GLN A 41 -24.08 -29.49 -2.26
CA GLN A 41 -22.63 -29.67 -2.31
C GLN A 41 -21.96 -28.38 -2.79
N VAL A 42 -20.89 -27.97 -2.12
CA VAL A 42 -20.14 -26.76 -2.49
C VAL A 42 -19.33 -27.04 -3.75
N GLY A 43 -19.54 -26.24 -4.79
CA GLY A 43 -18.83 -26.38 -6.06
C GLY A 43 -19.73 -26.13 -7.27
N PRO A 44 -19.16 -26.16 -8.49
CA PRO A 44 -19.89 -25.91 -9.72
C PRO A 44 -20.99 -26.94 -9.98
N ASP A 45 -20.73 -28.23 -9.67
CA ASP A 45 -21.69 -29.31 -9.91
C ASP A 45 -22.90 -29.20 -8.98
N GLY A 46 -22.68 -28.92 -7.70
CA GLY A 46 -23.77 -28.68 -6.76
C GLY A 46 -24.55 -27.41 -7.12
N MET A 47 -23.89 -26.37 -7.61
CA MET A 47 -24.60 -25.17 -8.07
C MET A 47 -25.43 -25.43 -9.35
N ALA A 48 -24.91 -26.22 -10.28
CA ALA A 48 -25.66 -26.66 -11.46
C ALA A 48 -26.90 -27.47 -11.07
N ALA A 49 -26.73 -28.44 -10.16
CA ALA A 49 -27.84 -29.23 -9.61
C ALA A 49 -28.87 -28.34 -8.88
N ALA A 50 -28.44 -27.32 -8.14
CA ALA A 50 -29.33 -26.36 -7.49
C ALA A 50 -30.17 -25.58 -8.50
N ARG A 51 -29.59 -25.14 -9.61
CA ARG A 51 -30.31 -24.39 -10.67
C ARG A 51 -31.25 -25.29 -11.46
N GLU A 52 -30.83 -26.50 -11.79
CA GLU A 52 -31.70 -27.49 -12.46
C GLU A 52 -32.91 -27.84 -11.57
N GLY A 53 -32.65 -28.16 -10.30
CA GLY A 53 -33.71 -28.41 -9.32
C GLY A 53 -34.60 -27.20 -9.09
N THR A 54 -34.08 -25.97 -9.18
CA THR A 54 -34.90 -24.74 -9.14
C THR A 54 -35.89 -24.68 -10.30
N ALA A 55 -35.45 -24.99 -11.52
CA ALA A 55 -36.33 -25.04 -12.69
C ALA A 55 -37.40 -26.13 -12.55
N ALA A 56 -37.02 -27.30 -12.02
CA ALA A 56 -37.95 -28.38 -11.73
C ALA A 56 -38.98 -27.98 -10.66
N ALA A 57 -38.55 -27.36 -9.56
CA ALA A 57 -39.43 -26.88 -8.49
C ALA A 57 -40.46 -25.84 -8.98
N ARG A 58 -40.03 -24.89 -9.83
CA ARG A 58 -40.93 -23.91 -10.46
C ARG A 58 -41.97 -24.58 -11.38
N ARG A 59 -41.56 -25.58 -12.16
CA ARG A 59 -42.46 -26.35 -13.04
C ARG A 59 -43.54 -27.07 -12.24
N LEU A 60 -43.17 -27.62 -11.07
CA LEU A 60 -44.08 -28.35 -10.19
C LEU A 60 -45.05 -27.42 -9.42
N GLN A 61 -44.80 -26.11 -9.40
CA GLN A 61 -45.55 -25.13 -8.60
C GLN A 61 -45.72 -25.59 -7.15
N ASN A 62 -44.63 -26.07 -6.55
CA ASN A 62 -44.62 -26.57 -5.17
C ASN A 62 -43.76 -25.67 -4.28
N ALA A 63 -44.37 -25.08 -3.24
CA ALA A 63 -43.72 -24.11 -2.37
C ALA A 63 -42.54 -24.71 -1.58
N ASP A 64 -42.66 -25.94 -1.06
CA ASP A 64 -41.58 -26.63 -0.34
C ASP A 64 -40.37 -26.91 -1.24
N ALA A 65 -40.62 -27.36 -2.48
CA ALA A 65 -39.56 -27.59 -3.47
C ALA A 65 -38.88 -26.27 -3.89
N MET A 66 -39.64 -25.20 -4.04
CA MET A 66 -39.08 -23.86 -4.32
C MET A 66 -38.30 -23.35 -3.10
N TYR A 67 -38.78 -23.59 -1.89
CA TYR A 67 -38.05 -23.24 -0.67
C TYR A 67 -36.72 -24.00 -0.58
N ALA A 68 -36.72 -25.32 -0.82
CA ALA A 68 -35.51 -26.13 -0.90
C ALA A 68 -34.51 -25.58 -1.93
N ALA A 69 -35.00 -25.16 -3.09
CA ALA A 69 -34.19 -24.54 -4.15
C ALA A 69 -33.57 -23.23 -3.68
N GLY A 70 -34.35 -22.37 -3.03
CA GLY A 70 -33.86 -21.13 -2.45
C GLY A 70 -32.79 -21.36 -1.36
N LEU A 71 -32.93 -22.38 -0.52
CA LEU A 71 -31.93 -22.75 0.48
C LEU A 71 -30.61 -23.23 -0.18
N ALA A 72 -30.71 -24.06 -1.22
CA ALA A 72 -29.53 -24.51 -1.97
C ALA A 72 -28.79 -23.32 -2.62
N LEU A 73 -29.52 -22.39 -3.25
CA LEU A 73 -28.92 -21.16 -3.80
C LEU A 73 -28.31 -20.28 -2.71
N LEU A 74 -28.95 -20.17 -1.55
CA LEU A 74 -28.44 -19.42 -0.40
C LEU A 74 -27.14 -20.02 0.14
N ARG A 75 -27.02 -21.36 0.14
CA ARG A 75 -25.79 -22.08 0.52
C ARG A 75 -24.60 -21.74 -0.39
N HIS A 76 -24.87 -21.38 -1.63
CA HIS A 76 -23.91 -20.89 -2.64
C HIS A 76 -23.79 -19.34 -2.66
N HIS A 77 -24.36 -18.65 -1.67
CA HIS A 77 -24.37 -17.19 -1.55
C HIS A 77 -25.02 -16.46 -2.74
N GLN A 78 -25.89 -17.14 -3.50
CA GLN A 78 -26.65 -16.54 -4.60
C GLN A 78 -27.91 -15.85 -4.05
N TYR A 79 -27.70 -14.75 -3.33
CA TYR A 79 -28.75 -14.10 -2.55
C TYR A 79 -29.93 -13.57 -3.39
N ASP A 80 -29.67 -12.98 -4.56
CA ASP A 80 -30.75 -12.44 -5.40
C ASP A 80 -31.54 -13.55 -6.09
N GLU A 81 -30.88 -14.59 -6.62
CA GLU A 81 -31.56 -15.78 -7.17
C GLU A 81 -32.40 -16.48 -6.09
N ALA A 82 -31.85 -16.68 -4.88
CA ALA A 82 -32.58 -17.26 -3.76
C ALA A 82 -33.81 -16.41 -3.38
N ALA A 83 -33.67 -15.09 -3.32
CA ALA A 83 -34.78 -14.18 -3.02
C ALA A 83 -35.90 -14.24 -4.06
N GLU A 84 -35.58 -14.36 -5.35
CA GLU A 84 -36.58 -14.55 -6.41
C GLU A 84 -37.33 -15.88 -6.25
N VAL A 85 -36.62 -16.96 -5.93
CA VAL A 85 -37.24 -18.28 -5.73
C VAL A 85 -38.14 -18.28 -4.50
N PHE A 86 -37.72 -17.67 -3.38
CA PHE A 86 -38.58 -17.53 -2.20
C PHE A 86 -39.80 -16.65 -2.49
N GLN A 87 -39.66 -15.59 -3.27
CA GLN A 87 -40.80 -14.77 -3.69
C GLN A 87 -41.80 -15.57 -4.52
N ALA A 88 -41.31 -16.43 -5.42
CA ALA A 88 -42.17 -17.32 -6.21
C ALA A 88 -42.84 -18.41 -5.35
N ALA A 89 -42.15 -18.96 -4.33
CA ALA A 89 -42.75 -19.88 -3.36
C ALA A 89 -43.92 -19.23 -2.59
N ILE A 90 -43.75 -17.97 -2.20
CA ILE A 90 -44.80 -17.15 -1.54
C ILE A 90 -46.00 -16.90 -2.46
N GLU A 91 -45.78 -16.79 -3.77
CA GLU A 91 -46.87 -16.60 -4.74
C GLU A 91 -47.69 -17.88 -4.94
N VAL A 92 -47.04 -19.04 -4.84
CA VAL A 92 -47.68 -20.36 -4.88
C VAL A 92 -48.46 -20.63 -3.58
N ASP A 93 -47.81 -20.42 -2.44
CA ASP A 93 -48.44 -20.53 -1.12
C ASP A 93 -48.16 -19.28 -0.27
N PRO A 94 -49.13 -18.34 -0.19
CA PRO A 94 -49.00 -17.14 0.63
C PRO A 94 -48.76 -17.39 2.12
N LYS A 95 -49.09 -18.59 2.64
CA LYS A 95 -48.88 -18.99 4.04
C LYS A 95 -47.58 -19.76 4.26
N HIS A 96 -46.72 -19.86 3.24
CA HIS A 96 -45.43 -20.53 3.35
C HIS A 96 -44.41 -19.69 4.15
N TYR A 97 -44.58 -19.67 5.48
CA TYR A 97 -43.78 -18.88 6.42
C TYR A 97 -42.26 -19.07 6.32
N PRO A 98 -41.70 -20.28 6.07
CA PRO A 98 -40.26 -20.44 5.88
C PRO A 98 -39.70 -19.58 4.74
N SER A 99 -40.43 -19.47 3.61
CA SER A 99 -40.00 -18.60 2.49
C SER A 99 -40.09 -17.12 2.83
N TRP A 100 -41.10 -16.69 3.60
CA TRP A 100 -41.15 -15.32 4.11
C TRP A 100 -39.96 -14.99 5.01
N ARG A 101 -39.65 -15.87 5.98
CA ARG A 101 -38.50 -15.71 6.88
C ARG A 101 -37.19 -15.57 6.10
N ALA A 102 -36.95 -16.47 5.15
CA ALA A 102 -35.73 -16.46 4.33
C ALA A 102 -35.63 -15.21 3.45
N LEU A 103 -36.72 -14.82 2.77
CA LEU A 103 -36.74 -13.63 1.92
C LEU A 103 -36.47 -12.35 2.72
N ILE A 104 -37.16 -12.16 3.85
CA ILE A 104 -36.97 -10.98 4.70
C ILE A 104 -35.52 -10.93 5.19
N TRP A 105 -35.00 -12.05 5.72
CA TRP A 105 -33.63 -12.12 6.23
C TRP A 105 -32.59 -11.84 5.15
N ILE A 106 -32.74 -12.36 3.93
CA ILE A 106 -31.82 -12.07 2.82
C ILE A 106 -31.82 -10.57 2.49
N ARG A 107 -33.00 -9.94 2.43
CA ARG A 107 -33.08 -8.50 2.15
C ARG A 107 -32.43 -7.69 3.27
N THR A 108 -32.58 -8.09 4.53
CA THR A 108 -31.86 -7.50 5.67
C THR A 108 -30.35 -7.70 5.56
N LEU A 109 -29.90 -8.91 5.19
CA LEU A 109 -28.48 -9.24 5.04
C LEU A 109 -27.81 -8.43 3.91
N GLN A 110 -28.58 -8.10 2.86
CA GLN A 110 -28.15 -7.24 1.77
C GLN A 110 -28.22 -5.74 2.10
N ASP A 111 -28.52 -5.35 3.34
CA ASP A 111 -28.80 -3.98 3.77
C ASP A 111 -29.94 -3.29 2.99
N LYS A 112 -30.83 -4.07 2.36
CA LYS A 112 -32.04 -3.59 1.65
C LYS A 112 -33.21 -3.48 2.63
N PHE A 113 -33.04 -2.67 3.68
CA PHE A 113 -33.97 -2.61 4.83
C PHE A 113 -35.39 -2.20 4.46
N ASP A 114 -35.55 -1.20 3.59
CA ASP A 114 -36.87 -0.76 3.12
C ASP A 114 -37.61 -1.90 2.41
N ALA A 115 -36.90 -2.66 1.55
CA ALA A 115 -37.46 -3.81 0.85
C ALA A 115 -37.85 -4.92 1.84
N ALA A 116 -37.02 -5.18 2.86
CA ALA A 116 -37.34 -6.14 3.92
C ALA A 116 -38.60 -5.75 4.69
N LEU A 117 -38.74 -4.48 5.09
CA LEU A 117 -39.91 -3.96 5.81
C LEU A 117 -41.19 -3.97 4.95
N VAL A 118 -41.08 -3.78 3.64
CA VAL A 118 -42.20 -3.99 2.71
C VAL A 118 -42.64 -5.47 2.71
N GLN A 119 -41.70 -6.42 2.73
CA GLN A 119 -42.06 -7.83 2.85
C GLN A 119 -42.69 -8.16 4.20
N VAL A 120 -42.26 -7.55 5.30
CA VAL A 120 -42.91 -7.67 6.61
C VAL A 120 -44.38 -7.22 6.55
N GLN A 121 -44.66 -6.08 5.90
CA GLN A 121 -46.04 -5.60 5.72
C GLN A 121 -46.90 -6.50 4.83
N ARG A 122 -46.29 -7.22 3.88
CA ARG A 122 -47.03 -8.21 3.06
C ARG A 122 -47.30 -9.48 3.85
N LEU A 123 -46.30 -9.99 4.57
CA LEU A 123 -46.41 -11.13 5.47
C LEU A 123 -47.49 -10.89 6.54
N SER A 124 -47.62 -9.67 7.07
CA SER A 124 -48.57 -9.39 8.14
C SER A 124 -50.02 -9.69 7.76
N LYS A 125 -50.37 -9.62 6.47
CA LYS A 125 -51.70 -9.99 5.95
C LYS A 125 -51.96 -11.50 5.95
N GLN A 126 -50.91 -12.30 6.05
CA GLN A 126 -50.95 -13.77 6.06
C GLN A 126 -50.83 -14.32 7.48
N LEU A 127 -50.49 -13.49 8.47
CA LEU A 127 -50.45 -13.88 9.87
C LEU A 127 -51.89 -13.90 10.43
N PRO A 128 -52.33 -15.01 11.04
CA PRO A 128 -53.66 -15.09 11.63
C PRO A 128 -53.74 -14.22 12.89
N PRO A 129 -54.87 -13.54 13.14
CA PRO A 129 -55.04 -12.71 14.33
C PRO A 129 -55.23 -13.52 15.63
N ASN A 130 -55.47 -14.82 15.53
CA ASN A 130 -55.67 -15.73 16.66
C ASN A 130 -54.60 -16.84 16.65
N GLU A 131 -54.39 -17.47 17.81
CA GLU A 131 -53.53 -18.66 17.94
C GLU A 131 -54.11 -19.84 17.16
N LEU A 132 -53.23 -20.62 16.53
CA LEU A 132 -53.56 -21.78 15.69
C LEU A 132 -53.36 -23.10 16.45
N ALA A 133 -53.68 -24.22 15.79
CA ALA A 133 -53.30 -25.55 16.25
C ALA A 133 -51.76 -25.67 16.33
N ALA A 134 -51.26 -26.48 17.28
CA ALA A 134 -49.85 -26.49 17.69
C ALA A 134 -48.83 -26.62 16.55
N ALA A 135 -49.10 -27.43 15.51
CA ALA A 135 -48.18 -27.62 14.38
C ALA A 135 -48.08 -26.38 13.48
N GLU A 136 -49.19 -25.70 13.19
CA GLU A 136 -49.20 -24.47 12.39
C GLU A 136 -48.70 -23.27 13.21
N GLU A 137 -48.99 -23.26 14.50
CA GLU A 137 -48.54 -22.25 15.44
C GLU A 137 -47.00 -22.22 15.56
N ALA A 138 -46.33 -23.37 15.48
CA ALA A 138 -44.87 -23.44 15.54
C ALA A 138 -44.18 -22.60 14.46
N ASN A 139 -44.66 -22.66 13.21
CA ASN A 139 -44.11 -21.86 12.10
C ASN A 139 -44.39 -20.36 12.27
N VAL A 140 -45.55 -20.01 12.83
CA VAL A 140 -45.90 -18.62 13.14
C VAL A 140 -44.99 -18.10 14.26
N LEU A 141 -44.76 -18.88 15.32
CA LEU A 141 -43.86 -18.50 16.41
C LEU A 141 -42.42 -18.31 15.92
N GLU A 142 -41.88 -19.20 15.08
CA GLU A 142 -40.55 -19.01 14.46
C GLU A 142 -40.48 -17.72 13.64
N THR A 143 -41.56 -17.38 12.94
CA THR A 143 -41.65 -16.12 12.20
C THR A 143 -41.67 -14.92 13.14
N VAL A 144 -42.43 -15.00 14.23
CA VAL A 144 -42.52 -13.95 15.24
C VAL A 144 -41.18 -13.74 15.97
N ARG A 145 -40.45 -14.82 16.30
CA ARG A 145 -39.10 -14.75 16.86
C ARG A 145 -38.15 -14.00 15.93
N LEU A 146 -38.13 -14.37 14.64
CA LEU A 146 -37.33 -13.64 13.64
C LEU A 146 -37.72 -12.16 13.57
N LEU A 147 -39.02 -11.85 13.51
CA LEU A 147 -39.50 -10.47 13.46
C LEU A 147 -39.02 -9.69 14.69
N GLY A 148 -39.13 -10.25 15.90
CA GLY A 148 -38.61 -9.64 17.12
C GLY A 148 -37.13 -9.27 17.00
N ARG A 149 -36.29 -10.20 16.53
CA ARG A 149 -34.85 -9.96 16.30
C ARG A 149 -34.60 -8.87 15.25
N LEU A 150 -35.34 -8.92 14.14
CA LEU A 150 -35.21 -7.95 13.05
C LEU A 150 -35.59 -6.53 13.50
N PHE A 151 -36.68 -6.39 14.25
CA PHE A 151 -37.08 -5.08 14.79
C PHE A 151 -36.06 -4.56 15.81
N GLY A 152 -35.54 -5.41 16.69
CA GLY A 152 -34.45 -5.04 17.59
C GLY A 152 -33.20 -4.61 16.82
N PHE A 153 -32.90 -5.26 15.70
CA PHE A 153 -31.78 -4.91 14.84
C PHE A 153 -31.97 -3.57 14.13
N TYR A 154 -33.16 -3.30 13.59
CA TYR A 154 -33.50 -2.05 12.92
C TYR A 154 -33.53 -0.85 13.87
N GLU A 155 -34.01 -1.04 15.11
CA GLU A 155 -34.15 0.03 16.08
C GLU A 155 -32.92 0.21 16.98
N GLY A 156 -31.98 -0.75 16.98
CA GLY A 156 -30.70 -0.67 17.67
C GLY A 156 -29.54 -0.50 16.67
N PRO A 157 -28.84 -1.60 16.33
CA PRO A 157 -27.66 -1.62 15.45
C PRO A 157 -27.76 -0.78 14.17
N ARG A 158 -28.93 -0.73 13.53
CA ARG A 158 -29.15 -0.03 12.25
C ARG A 158 -30.12 1.14 12.33
N SER A 159 -30.39 1.66 13.52
CA SER A 159 -31.33 2.79 13.73
C SER A 159 -31.02 4.04 12.89
N GLY A 160 -29.75 4.28 12.56
CA GLY A 160 -29.33 5.38 11.68
C GLY A 160 -29.49 5.12 10.18
N ASP A 161 -29.61 3.85 9.78
CA ASP A 161 -29.66 3.42 8.37
C ASP A 161 -31.09 3.09 7.91
N VAL A 162 -32.03 2.92 8.84
CA VAL A 162 -33.40 2.47 8.57
C VAL A 162 -34.41 3.59 8.86
N SER A 163 -35.36 3.80 7.96
CA SER A 163 -36.44 4.78 8.17
C SER A 163 -37.32 4.38 9.36
N ALA A 164 -37.26 5.15 10.44
CA ALA A 164 -38.10 4.97 11.63
C ALA A 164 -39.60 4.91 11.29
N ALA A 165 -40.05 5.69 10.29
CA ALA A 165 -41.45 5.65 9.85
C ALA A 165 -41.84 4.31 9.20
N LEU A 166 -40.95 3.72 8.40
CA LEU A 166 -41.19 2.40 7.79
C LEU A 166 -41.16 1.29 8.85
N VAL A 167 -40.26 1.38 9.83
CA VAL A 167 -40.20 0.45 10.96
C VAL A 167 -41.51 0.51 11.74
N THR A 168 -41.95 1.70 12.17
CA THR A 168 -43.22 1.88 12.88
C THR A 168 -44.40 1.32 12.09
N ARG A 169 -44.49 1.63 10.79
CA ARG A 169 -45.56 1.12 9.92
C ARG A 169 -45.56 -0.41 9.82
N ALA A 170 -44.39 -1.03 9.68
CA ALA A 170 -44.28 -2.48 9.64
C ALA A 170 -44.64 -3.12 11.00
N ARG A 171 -44.23 -2.49 12.12
CA ARG A 171 -44.57 -2.92 13.48
C ARG A 171 -46.07 -2.84 13.74
N ASP A 172 -46.71 -1.74 13.33
CA ASP A 172 -48.17 -1.58 13.44
C ASP A 172 -48.92 -2.62 12.58
N ALA A 173 -48.38 -2.97 11.41
CA ALA A 173 -49.00 -3.95 10.51
C ALA A 173 -49.01 -5.37 11.08
N ILE A 174 -48.00 -5.76 11.88
CA ILE A 174 -47.94 -7.09 12.52
C ILE A 174 -48.62 -7.15 13.89
N ARG A 175 -48.83 -6.00 14.55
CA ARG A 175 -49.40 -5.92 15.91
C ARG A 175 -50.68 -6.74 16.11
N PRO A 176 -51.67 -6.76 15.18
CA PRO A 176 -52.88 -7.55 15.37
C PRO A 176 -52.65 -9.08 15.48
N ALA A 177 -51.52 -9.58 14.97
CA ALA A 177 -51.16 -11.00 15.04
C ALA A 177 -50.31 -11.36 16.27
N LEU A 178 -49.84 -10.36 17.04
CA LEU A 178 -49.05 -10.55 18.26
C LEU A 178 -49.98 -10.73 19.46
N VAL A 179 -50.58 -11.90 19.56
CA VAL A 179 -51.47 -12.30 20.66
C VAL A 179 -50.82 -13.41 21.51
N GLY A 180 -51.18 -13.48 22.79
CA GLY A 180 -50.76 -14.55 23.70
C GLY A 180 -49.26 -14.81 23.68
N GLN A 181 -48.87 -16.06 23.39
CA GLN A 181 -47.45 -16.46 23.39
C GLN A 181 -46.62 -15.72 22.34
N ARG A 182 -47.22 -15.31 21.21
CA ARG A 182 -46.50 -14.62 20.13
C ARG A 182 -45.96 -13.27 20.58
N GLN A 183 -46.73 -12.49 21.36
CA GLN A 183 -46.26 -11.22 21.89
C GLN A 183 -45.03 -11.43 22.80
N THR A 184 -45.08 -12.43 23.68
CA THR A 184 -43.95 -12.78 24.55
C THR A 184 -42.70 -13.19 23.76
N GLU A 185 -42.85 -14.03 22.73
CA GLU A 185 -41.73 -14.46 21.89
C GLU A 185 -41.14 -13.31 21.07
N PHE A 186 -41.99 -12.41 20.55
CA PHE A 186 -41.55 -11.20 19.87
C PHE A 186 -40.71 -10.32 20.80
N ASP A 187 -41.25 -10.00 21.99
CA ASP A 187 -40.61 -9.12 22.96
C ASP A 187 -39.29 -9.70 23.46
N ASN A 188 -39.25 -10.99 23.80
CA ASN A 188 -38.01 -11.65 24.24
C ASN A 188 -36.91 -11.56 23.18
N ASN A 189 -37.24 -11.90 21.93
CA ASN A 189 -36.25 -11.86 20.84
C ASN A 189 -35.84 -10.44 20.46
N TYR A 190 -36.73 -9.46 20.61
CA TYR A 190 -36.38 -8.04 20.50
C TYR A 190 -35.39 -7.62 21.59
N GLN A 191 -35.66 -7.99 22.86
CA GLN A 191 -34.81 -7.63 24.00
C GLN A 191 -33.44 -8.34 23.96
N ASP A 192 -33.37 -9.57 23.44
CA ASP A 192 -32.10 -10.27 23.22
C ASP A 192 -31.17 -9.46 22.33
N VAL A 193 -31.69 -8.89 21.24
CA VAL A 193 -30.93 -8.05 20.32
C VAL A 193 -30.52 -6.74 20.97
N ALA A 194 -31.42 -6.08 21.71
CA ALA A 194 -31.11 -4.85 22.42
C ALA A 194 -30.00 -5.06 23.48
N THR A 195 -30.04 -6.16 24.22
CA THR A 195 -29.05 -6.52 25.24
C THR A 195 -27.69 -6.83 24.62
N LEU A 196 -27.68 -7.64 23.56
CA LEU A 196 -26.45 -7.98 22.84
C LEU A 196 -25.82 -6.75 22.16
N PHE A 197 -26.64 -5.85 21.60
CA PHE A 197 -26.16 -4.61 21.01
C PHE A 197 -25.54 -3.69 22.05
N THR A 198 -26.18 -3.53 23.21
CA THR A 198 -25.66 -2.70 24.31
C THR A 198 -24.29 -3.19 24.77
N SER A 199 -24.17 -4.49 25.08
CA SER A 199 -22.88 -5.09 25.48
C SER A 199 -21.81 -4.98 24.39
N SER A 200 -22.16 -5.27 23.13
CA SER A 200 -21.21 -5.17 22.00
C SER A 200 -20.74 -3.74 21.74
N SER A 201 -21.61 -2.76 21.95
CA SER A 201 -21.29 -1.32 21.81
C SER A 201 -20.33 -0.86 22.92
N THR A 202 -20.56 -1.31 24.16
CA THR A 202 -19.62 -1.08 25.28
C THR A 202 -18.25 -1.70 24.98
N ASP A 203 -18.18 -2.97 24.58
CA ASP A 203 -16.92 -3.64 24.23
C ASP A 203 -16.17 -2.92 23.10
N GLN A 204 -16.91 -2.41 22.10
CA GLN A 204 -16.34 -1.62 21.01
C GLN A 204 -15.76 -0.29 21.51
N GLN A 205 -16.47 0.40 22.38
CA GLN A 205 -16.03 1.67 22.95
C GLN A 205 -14.80 1.49 23.85
N ASP A 206 -14.81 0.49 24.72
CA ASP A 206 -13.68 0.13 25.57
C ASP A 206 -12.44 -0.22 24.72
N ALA A 207 -12.62 -1.04 23.68
CA ALA A 207 -11.53 -1.37 22.77
C ALA A 207 -10.98 -0.15 22.00
N LYS A 208 -11.82 0.86 21.75
CA LYS A 208 -11.42 2.11 21.10
C LYS A 208 -10.67 3.02 22.05
N ASP A 209 -11.09 3.11 23.31
CA ASP A 209 -10.43 3.89 24.34
C ASP A 209 -9.07 3.29 24.70
N ASP A 210 -8.98 1.95 24.84
CA ASP A 210 -7.72 1.23 25.00
C ASP A 210 -6.76 1.48 23.83
N ALA A 211 -7.26 1.38 22.60
CA ALA A 211 -6.46 1.62 21.41
C ALA A 211 -5.96 3.07 21.34
N LYS A 212 -6.80 4.03 21.75
CA LYS A 212 -6.44 5.45 21.80
C LYS A 212 -5.37 5.71 22.86
N LEU A 213 -5.50 5.11 24.05
CA LEU A 213 -4.51 5.21 25.11
C LEU A 213 -3.16 4.63 24.66
N LYS A 214 -3.17 3.45 24.04
CA LYS A 214 -1.96 2.83 23.48
C LYS A 214 -1.30 3.70 22.42
N GLU A 215 -2.09 4.22 21.46
CA GLU A 215 -1.60 5.14 20.43
C GLU A 215 -1.00 6.41 21.03
N GLN A 216 -1.59 6.96 22.11
CA GLN A 216 -1.04 8.11 22.83
C GLN A 216 0.29 7.82 23.51
N MET A 217 0.43 6.67 24.18
CA MET A 217 1.70 6.26 24.80
C MET A 217 2.81 6.07 23.75
N GLU A 218 2.50 5.42 22.63
CA GLU A 218 3.43 5.26 21.50
C GLU A 218 3.85 6.62 20.93
N LYS A 219 2.90 7.56 20.78
CA LYS A 219 3.21 8.93 20.34
C LYS A 219 4.12 9.67 21.31
N GLN A 220 3.92 9.53 22.62
CA GLN A 220 4.80 10.13 23.63
C GLN A 220 6.22 9.56 23.55
N ASN A 221 6.35 8.25 23.42
CA ASN A 221 7.66 7.60 23.25
C ASN A 221 8.34 8.08 21.95
N ASN A 222 7.59 8.12 20.84
CA ASN A 222 8.10 8.62 19.57
C ASN A 222 8.49 10.10 19.65
N GLN A 223 7.74 10.93 20.39
CA GLN A 223 8.06 12.34 20.62
C GLN A 223 9.47 12.47 21.23
N GLN A 224 9.73 11.72 22.31
CA GLN A 224 11.03 11.74 22.99
C GLN A 224 12.17 11.31 22.05
N GLN A 225 11.95 10.24 21.26
CA GLN A 225 12.95 9.75 20.30
C GLN A 225 13.21 10.78 19.18
N LEU A 226 12.17 11.45 18.67
CA LEU A 226 12.30 12.50 17.67
C LEU A 226 13.06 13.71 18.22
N GLU A 227 12.86 14.08 19.49
CA GLU A 227 13.61 15.15 20.14
C GLU A 227 15.09 14.81 20.32
N ILE A 228 15.41 13.59 20.75
CA ILE A 228 16.80 13.10 20.84
C ILE A 228 17.48 13.16 19.47
N ARG A 229 16.82 12.63 18.43
CA ARG A 229 17.35 12.66 17.06
C ARG A 229 17.54 14.10 16.56
N ARG A 230 16.64 15.02 16.90
CA ARG A 230 16.78 16.44 16.53
C ARG A 230 18.01 17.06 17.15
N LYS A 231 18.22 16.85 18.46
CA LYS A 231 19.41 17.33 19.17
C LYS A 231 20.68 16.77 18.56
N GLN A 232 20.71 15.48 18.25
CA GLN A 232 21.87 14.86 17.61
C GLN A 232 22.19 15.48 16.24
N ILE A 233 21.17 15.68 15.39
CA ILE A 233 21.36 16.33 14.08
C ILE A 233 21.93 17.75 14.24
N GLN A 234 21.44 18.52 15.21
CA GLN A 234 21.95 19.87 15.48
C GLN A 234 23.43 19.84 15.92
N VAL A 235 23.81 18.91 16.79
CA VAL A 235 25.20 18.71 17.20
C VAL A 235 26.06 18.34 16.00
N ASP A 236 25.63 17.39 15.18
CA ASP A 236 26.38 16.95 14.00
C ASP A 236 26.53 18.07 12.96
N GLN A 237 25.50 18.91 12.78
CA GLN A 237 25.54 20.08 11.88
C GLN A 237 26.56 21.12 12.37
N GLN A 238 26.60 21.36 13.68
CA GLN A 238 27.57 22.27 14.27
C GLN A 238 28.98 21.72 14.09
N GLN A 239 29.21 20.45 14.42
CA GLN A 239 30.51 19.79 14.24
C GLN A 239 30.99 19.85 12.79
N ALA A 240 30.11 19.57 11.81
CA ALA A 240 30.47 19.68 10.39
C ALA A 240 30.85 21.11 9.99
N THR A 241 30.15 22.12 10.55
CA THR A 241 30.46 23.53 10.31
C THR A 241 31.81 23.91 10.91
N ASP A 242 32.07 23.51 12.16
CA ASP A 242 33.33 23.77 12.85
C ASP A 242 34.52 23.15 12.12
N GLN A 243 34.38 21.93 11.58
CA GLN A 243 35.44 21.29 10.78
C GLN A 243 35.70 22.02 9.46
N ILE A 244 34.66 22.48 8.76
CA ILE A 244 34.82 23.28 7.54
C ILE A 244 35.60 24.56 7.83
N ASP A 245 35.23 25.27 8.90
CA ASP A 245 35.86 26.54 9.27
C ASP A 245 37.32 26.33 9.72
N LYS A 246 37.59 25.23 10.45
CA LYS A 246 38.94 24.81 10.80
C LYS A 246 39.79 24.54 9.56
N LEU A 247 39.32 23.70 8.63
CA LEU A 247 40.04 23.36 7.39
C LEU A 247 40.32 24.59 6.53
N ARG A 248 39.38 25.54 6.46
CA ARG A 248 39.59 26.83 5.75
C ARG A 248 40.70 27.67 6.38
N SER A 249 40.74 27.72 7.72
CA SER A 249 41.79 28.42 8.46
C SER A 249 43.15 27.76 8.22
N GLU A 250 43.23 26.44 8.30
CA GLU A 250 44.45 25.66 8.05
C GLU A 250 44.94 25.85 6.60
N TRP A 251 44.04 25.80 5.61
CA TRP A 251 44.38 26.09 4.21
C TRP A 251 44.96 27.50 4.04
N THR A 252 44.37 28.51 4.69
CA THR A 252 44.86 29.89 4.64
C THR A 252 46.28 29.99 5.18
N GLN A 253 46.60 29.27 6.25
CA GLN A 253 47.95 29.22 6.82
C GLN A 253 48.95 28.51 5.89
N GLU A 254 48.56 27.38 5.29
CA GLU A 254 49.39 26.66 4.31
C GLU A 254 49.65 27.49 3.04
N GLU A 255 48.64 28.20 2.54
CA GLU A 255 48.79 29.09 1.39
C GLU A 255 49.82 30.20 1.67
N GLN A 256 49.80 30.77 2.88
CA GLN A 256 50.81 31.73 3.31
C GLN A 256 52.22 31.13 3.36
N ARG A 257 52.36 29.88 3.83
CA ARG A 257 53.66 29.17 3.84
C ARG A 257 54.18 28.95 2.41
N PHE A 258 53.34 28.52 1.49
CA PHE A 258 53.72 28.39 0.08
C PHE A 258 54.16 29.73 -0.50
N ALA A 259 53.43 30.82 -0.22
CA ALA A 259 53.80 32.16 -0.68
C ALA A 259 55.16 32.61 -0.13
N GLN A 260 55.45 32.36 1.15
CA GLN A 260 56.73 32.68 1.78
C GLN A 260 57.92 31.95 1.13
N LEU A 261 57.71 30.73 0.64
CA LEU A 261 58.73 29.94 -0.07
C LEU A 261 58.84 30.31 -1.55
N GLU A 262 57.73 30.66 -2.21
CA GLU A 262 57.70 30.91 -3.66
C GLU A 262 58.23 32.30 -4.02
N VAL A 263 57.94 33.32 -3.19
CA VAL A 263 58.34 34.72 -3.46
C VAL A 263 59.87 34.86 -3.62
N PRO A 264 60.72 34.35 -2.73
CA PRO A 264 62.18 34.43 -2.89
C PRO A 264 62.67 33.75 -4.16
N LEU A 265 62.10 32.59 -4.52
CA LEU A 265 62.45 31.87 -5.75
C LEU A 265 62.15 32.72 -6.99
N ASN A 266 60.99 33.37 -7.03
CA ASN A 266 60.61 34.25 -8.15
C ASN A 266 61.57 35.45 -8.26
N ILE A 267 61.96 36.05 -7.14
CA ILE A 267 62.94 37.15 -7.11
C ILE A 267 64.29 36.68 -7.64
N SER A 268 64.83 35.57 -7.15
CA SER A 268 66.13 35.03 -7.58
C SER A 268 66.14 34.62 -9.06
N ILE A 269 65.07 34.00 -9.55
CA ILE A 269 64.92 33.67 -10.98
C ILE A 269 64.97 34.95 -11.83
N SER A 270 64.21 35.98 -11.46
CA SER A 270 64.20 37.25 -12.19
C SER A 270 65.56 37.97 -12.19
N GLN A 271 66.30 37.88 -11.08
CA GLN A 271 67.67 38.40 -10.99
C GLN A 271 68.63 37.64 -11.93
N LEU A 272 68.57 36.31 -11.96
CA LEU A 272 69.40 35.49 -12.86
C LEU A 272 69.05 35.74 -14.34
N GLU A 273 67.78 35.92 -14.68
CA GLU A 273 67.35 36.32 -16.03
C GLU A 273 67.93 37.68 -16.44
N SER A 274 67.95 38.64 -15.51
CA SER A 274 68.56 39.96 -15.73
C SER A 274 70.08 39.85 -15.94
N GLN A 275 70.77 39.06 -15.12
CA GLN A 275 72.21 38.79 -15.26
C GLN A 275 72.52 38.09 -16.59
N GLN A 276 71.70 37.11 -16.97
CA GLN A 276 71.83 36.41 -18.24
C GLN A 276 71.75 37.37 -19.42
N ASN A 277 70.82 38.32 -19.40
CA ASN A 277 70.66 39.31 -20.46
C ASN A 277 71.89 40.23 -20.58
N VAL A 278 72.51 40.60 -19.46
CA VAL A 278 73.76 41.37 -19.45
C VAL A 278 74.89 40.56 -20.07
N ILE A 279 75.11 39.32 -19.61
CA ILE A 279 76.19 38.45 -20.14
C ILE A 279 76.02 38.21 -21.65
N ARG A 280 74.79 37.93 -22.11
CA ARG A 280 74.50 37.74 -23.54
C ARG A 280 74.80 38.98 -24.37
N ARG A 281 74.55 40.18 -23.82
CA ARG A 281 74.86 41.45 -24.49
C ARG A 281 76.37 41.64 -24.62
N GLU A 282 77.13 41.42 -23.56
CA GLU A 282 78.59 41.52 -23.59
C GLU A 282 79.21 40.50 -24.54
N LEU A 283 78.73 39.24 -24.53
CA LEU A 283 79.15 38.22 -25.50
C LEU A 283 78.92 38.67 -26.94
N ALA A 284 77.75 39.24 -27.25
CA ALA A 284 77.46 39.72 -28.59
C ALA A 284 78.43 40.82 -29.05
N ILE A 285 78.80 41.74 -28.14
CA ILE A 285 79.77 42.80 -28.42
C ILE A 285 81.17 42.21 -28.67
N LEU A 286 81.64 41.33 -27.79
CA LEU A 286 82.97 40.70 -27.92
C LEU A 286 83.09 39.86 -29.20
N ILE A 287 82.02 39.15 -29.57
CA ILE A 287 81.97 38.36 -30.81
C ILE A 287 82.06 39.28 -32.04
N ASP A 288 81.36 40.42 -32.03
CA ASP A 288 81.46 41.44 -33.10
C ASP A 288 82.87 42.04 -33.19
N ASP A 289 83.49 42.37 -32.05
CA ASP A 289 84.88 42.85 -31.97
C ASP A 289 85.87 41.85 -32.58
N VAL A 290 85.79 40.56 -32.19
CA VAL A 290 86.65 39.50 -32.73
C VAL A 290 86.46 39.37 -34.24
N PHE A 291 85.21 39.38 -34.72
CA PHE A 291 84.92 39.30 -36.15
C PHE A 291 85.55 40.47 -36.92
N ARG A 292 85.39 41.70 -36.42
CA ARG A 292 85.98 42.92 -36.98
C ARG A 292 87.51 42.88 -37.01
N LEU A 293 88.16 42.51 -35.91
CA LEU A 293 89.62 42.42 -35.82
C LEU A 293 90.18 41.32 -36.71
N THR A 294 89.48 40.19 -36.84
CA THR A 294 89.87 39.07 -37.72
C THR A 294 89.87 39.50 -39.18
N GLU A 295 88.87 40.27 -39.59
CA GLU A 295 88.80 40.83 -40.94
C GLU A 295 89.90 41.88 -41.19
N GLU A 296 90.17 42.77 -40.24
CA GLU A 296 91.29 43.72 -40.32
C GLU A 296 92.65 43.00 -40.45
N ARG A 297 92.84 41.94 -39.67
CA ARG A 297 94.04 41.09 -39.70
C ARG A 297 94.24 40.41 -41.05
N ARG A 298 93.16 40.03 -41.72
CA ARG A 298 93.18 39.45 -43.09
C ARG A 298 93.60 40.47 -44.14
N GLN A 299 93.24 41.74 -43.97
CA GLN A 299 93.47 42.80 -44.94
C GLN A 299 94.86 43.45 -44.83
N THR A 300 95.51 43.38 -43.66
CA THR A 300 96.82 44.00 -43.44
C THR A 300 97.98 43.12 -43.91
N ASN A 301 99.07 43.71 -44.41
CA ASN A 301 100.31 43.00 -44.78
C ASN A 301 101.50 43.32 -43.87
N ASP A 302 101.33 44.21 -42.89
CA ASP A 302 102.35 44.54 -41.88
C ASP A 302 102.48 43.41 -40.84
N PRO A 303 103.66 42.76 -40.72
CA PRO A 303 103.89 41.68 -39.77
C PRO A 303 103.68 42.09 -38.31
N VAL A 304 104.06 43.31 -37.93
CA VAL A 304 103.97 43.81 -36.55
C VAL A 304 102.52 44.07 -36.17
N ARG A 305 101.74 44.61 -37.13
CA ARG A 305 100.31 44.83 -36.96
C ARG A 305 99.54 43.51 -36.87
N LYS A 306 99.89 42.50 -37.68
CA LYS A 306 99.31 41.15 -37.58
C LYS A 306 99.52 40.53 -36.21
N ASP A 307 100.75 40.55 -35.70
CA ASP A 307 101.10 40.00 -34.39
C ASP A 307 100.37 40.73 -33.23
N ARG A 308 100.13 42.04 -33.35
CA ARG A 308 99.29 42.78 -32.39
C ARG A 308 97.83 42.35 -32.46
N LEU A 309 97.24 42.26 -33.66
CA LEU A 309 95.85 41.85 -33.84
C LEU A 309 95.64 40.41 -33.36
N ASP A 310 96.58 39.50 -33.60
CA ASP A 310 96.52 38.11 -33.13
C ASP A 310 96.48 38.02 -31.59
N ARG A 311 97.30 38.82 -30.90
CA ARG A 311 97.25 38.90 -29.42
C ARG A 311 95.93 39.46 -28.90
N GLU A 312 95.38 40.47 -29.57
CA GLU A 312 94.13 41.11 -29.17
C GLU A 312 92.92 40.19 -29.40
N ILE A 313 92.86 39.53 -30.57
CA ILE A 313 91.89 38.48 -30.88
C ILE A 313 91.96 37.37 -29.83
N PHE A 314 93.15 36.82 -29.57
CA PHE A 314 93.32 35.76 -28.57
C PHE A 314 92.86 36.17 -27.16
N ARG A 315 93.08 37.44 -26.78
CA ARG A 315 92.60 37.99 -25.51
C ARG A 315 91.08 38.06 -25.47
N LEU A 316 90.43 38.54 -26.53
CA LEU A 316 88.97 38.63 -26.61
C LEU A 316 88.33 37.24 -26.67
N GLU A 317 88.90 36.29 -27.41
CA GLU A 317 88.46 34.89 -27.43
C GLU A 317 88.51 34.26 -26.03
N ARG A 318 89.55 34.55 -25.25
CA ARG A 318 89.60 34.12 -23.85
C ARG A 318 88.48 34.73 -23.00
N LEU A 319 88.21 36.03 -23.17
CA LEU A 319 87.10 36.70 -22.47
C LEU A 319 85.75 36.12 -22.89
N ILE A 320 85.54 35.83 -24.17
CA ILE A 320 84.34 35.15 -24.68
C ILE A 320 84.16 33.81 -23.96
N ASN A 321 85.21 32.97 -23.90
CA ASN A 321 85.16 31.69 -23.20
C ASN A 321 84.80 31.84 -21.72
N ASP A 322 85.33 32.86 -21.03
CA ASP A 322 85.01 33.15 -19.63
C ASP A 322 83.52 33.56 -19.48
N TYR A 323 83.01 34.46 -20.34
CA TYR A 323 81.59 34.85 -20.33
C TYR A 323 80.65 33.72 -20.74
N GLU A 324 81.02 32.85 -21.67
CA GLU A 324 80.24 31.65 -22.04
C GLU A 324 80.13 30.68 -20.86
N ARG A 325 81.22 30.53 -20.10
CA ARG A 325 81.23 29.72 -18.87
C ARG A 325 80.31 30.32 -17.81
N ASP A 326 80.40 31.63 -17.57
CA ASP A 326 79.52 32.34 -16.63
C ASP A 326 78.06 32.24 -17.05
N LEU A 327 77.76 32.39 -18.35
CA LEU A 327 76.43 32.20 -18.90
C LEU A 327 75.90 30.79 -18.62
N ALA A 328 76.73 29.76 -18.82
CA ALA A 328 76.37 28.38 -18.56
C ALA A 328 76.07 28.13 -17.07
N LEU A 329 76.84 28.74 -16.17
CA LEU A 329 76.61 28.66 -14.71
C LEU A 329 75.31 29.35 -14.29
N VAL A 330 75.08 30.58 -14.75
CA VAL A 330 73.82 31.33 -14.48
C VAL A 330 72.61 30.57 -15.04
N GLN A 331 72.74 29.98 -16.23
CA GLN A 331 71.70 29.13 -16.81
C GLN A 331 71.43 27.87 -16.00
N ALA A 332 72.47 27.20 -15.51
CA ALA A 332 72.31 26.00 -14.71
C ALA A 332 71.58 26.29 -13.39
N GLU A 333 71.96 27.37 -12.69
CA GLU A 333 71.28 27.79 -11.46
C GLU A 333 69.85 28.26 -11.74
N GLY A 334 69.62 29.01 -12.83
CA GLY A 334 68.28 29.41 -13.25
C GLY A 334 67.35 28.21 -13.47
N ARG A 335 67.81 27.18 -14.20
CA ARG A 335 67.06 25.93 -14.39
C ARG A 335 66.76 25.23 -13.07
N ARG A 336 67.71 25.21 -12.14
CA ARG A 336 67.55 24.60 -10.82
C ARG A 336 66.47 25.31 -9.99
N LEU A 337 66.49 26.64 -9.94
CA LEU A 337 65.49 27.42 -9.20
C LEU A 337 64.10 27.30 -9.81
N VAL A 338 63.99 27.32 -11.15
CA VAL A 338 62.72 27.06 -11.86
C VAL A 338 62.17 25.68 -11.51
N ALA A 339 62.99 24.64 -11.56
CA ALA A 339 62.58 23.29 -11.17
C ALA A 339 62.10 23.22 -9.71
N SER A 340 62.82 23.88 -8.79
CA SER A 340 62.42 23.97 -7.37
C SER A 340 61.05 24.66 -7.19
N ARG A 341 60.83 25.78 -7.89
CA ARG A 341 59.54 26.49 -7.88
C ARG A 341 58.42 25.63 -8.45
N ASP A 342 58.66 24.90 -9.53
CA ASP A 342 57.64 24.09 -10.18
C ASP A 342 57.23 22.89 -9.30
N VAL A 343 58.19 22.29 -8.57
CA VAL A 343 57.90 21.30 -7.52
C VAL A 343 57.06 21.91 -6.40
N LEU A 344 57.42 23.11 -5.93
CA LEU A 344 56.66 23.82 -4.89
C LEU A 344 55.21 24.11 -5.33
N ARG A 345 55.01 24.58 -6.57
CA ARG A 345 53.69 24.82 -7.15
C ARG A 345 52.86 23.55 -7.30
N THR A 346 53.51 22.46 -7.71
CA THR A 346 52.86 21.14 -7.80
C THR A 346 52.39 20.67 -6.42
N SER A 347 53.25 20.80 -5.41
CA SER A 347 52.91 20.49 -4.01
C SER A 347 51.74 21.35 -3.51
N ARG A 348 51.77 22.66 -3.78
CA ARG A 348 50.67 23.59 -3.44
C ARG A 348 49.35 23.15 -4.05
N LEU A 349 49.33 22.81 -5.34
CA LEU A 349 48.12 22.35 -6.03
C LEU A 349 47.57 21.05 -5.43
N GLN A 350 48.45 20.09 -5.11
CA GLN A 350 48.05 18.83 -4.48
C GLN A 350 47.47 19.07 -3.08
N THR A 351 48.08 19.94 -2.29
CA THR A 351 47.58 20.32 -0.96
C THR A 351 46.22 21.02 -1.07
N GLN A 352 46.08 21.96 -2.01
CA GLN A 352 44.80 22.64 -2.29
C GLN A 352 43.68 21.63 -2.57
N GLN A 353 43.92 20.70 -3.50
CA GLN A 353 42.93 19.69 -3.88
C GLN A 353 42.51 18.80 -2.71
N ARG A 354 43.44 18.48 -1.78
CA ARG A 354 43.12 17.71 -0.57
C ARG A 354 42.19 18.49 0.37
N PHE A 355 42.53 19.74 0.68
CA PHE A 355 41.66 20.60 1.50
C PHE A 355 40.28 20.81 0.86
N GLU A 356 40.23 21.07 -0.45
CA GLU A 356 38.97 21.20 -1.19
C GLU A 356 38.11 19.93 -1.09
N ALA A 357 38.72 18.75 -1.21
CA ALA A 357 38.02 17.48 -1.09
C ALA A 357 37.47 17.24 0.33
N GLU A 358 38.25 17.51 1.37
CA GLU A 358 37.82 17.36 2.77
C GLU A 358 36.73 18.37 3.15
N ILE A 359 36.89 19.64 2.77
CA ILE A 359 35.86 20.68 2.96
C ILE A 359 34.57 20.27 2.27
N LYS A 360 34.65 19.77 1.03
CA LYS A 360 33.48 19.30 0.29
C LYS A 360 32.80 18.13 0.99
N GLN A 361 33.55 17.15 1.50
CA GLN A 361 33.00 16.02 2.24
C GLN A 361 32.17 16.48 3.45
N HIS A 362 32.69 17.43 4.24
CA HIS A 362 31.96 17.97 5.38
C HIS A 362 30.76 18.84 4.97
N ALA A 363 30.87 19.58 3.86
CA ALA A 363 29.76 20.36 3.30
C ALA A 363 28.61 19.46 2.82
N ASP A 364 28.93 18.37 2.11
CA ASP A 364 27.95 17.38 1.67
C ASP A 364 27.27 16.71 2.87
N ARG A 365 28.06 16.35 3.91
CA ARG A 365 27.52 15.82 5.17
C ARG A 365 26.54 16.78 5.84
N LYS A 366 26.87 18.08 5.88
CA LYS A 366 25.99 19.12 6.41
C LYS A 366 24.68 19.21 5.62
N GLN A 367 24.74 19.19 4.29
CA GLN A 367 23.55 19.21 3.45
C GLN A 367 22.66 17.97 3.68
N ASP A 368 23.25 16.79 3.86
CA ASP A 368 22.49 15.58 4.17
C ASP A 368 21.83 15.61 5.55
N LEU A 369 22.48 16.24 6.53
CA LEU A 369 21.89 16.49 7.84
C LEU A 369 20.71 17.47 7.77
N GLU A 370 20.79 18.54 6.96
CA GLU A 370 19.66 19.44 6.70
C GLU A 370 18.47 18.71 6.05
N ARG A 371 18.74 17.79 5.11
CA ARG A 371 17.68 16.94 4.53
C ARG A 371 17.10 15.99 5.59
N ALA A 372 17.92 15.43 6.47
CA ALA A 372 17.47 14.59 7.58
C ALA A 372 16.58 15.37 8.55
N GLU A 373 16.92 16.63 8.86
CA GLU A 373 16.11 17.51 9.68
C GLU A 373 14.73 17.77 9.07
N LYS A 374 14.65 18.05 7.75
CA LYS A 374 13.37 18.22 7.05
C LYS A 374 12.51 16.97 7.12
N ARG A 375 13.10 15.78 6.97
CA ARG A 375 12.41 14.49 7.15
C ARG A 375 11.90 14.34 8.59
N LEU A 376 12.72 14.69 9.57
CA LEU A 376 12.35 14.67 10.98
C LEU A 376 11.18 15.61 11.27
N THR A 377 11.13 16.81 10.67
CA THR A 377 9.98 17.73 10.79
C THR A 377 8.69 17.11 10.25
N LEU A 378 8.76 16.34 9.16
CA LEU A 378 7.61 15.61 8.63
C LEU A 378 7.16 14.50 9.58
N GLU A 379 8.11 13.74 10.14
CA GLU A 379 7.84 12.71 11.16
C GLU A 379 7.17 13.32 12.40
N THR A 380 7.68 14.44 12.92
CA THR A 380 7.06 15.16 14.05
C THR A 380 5.62 15.58 13.73
N ARG A 381 5.37 16.16 12.55
CA ARG A 381 4.01 16.54 12.14
C ARG A 381 3.06 15.34 12.05
N ARG A 382 3.56 14.19 11.60
CA ARG A 382 2.77 12.94 11.55
C ARG A 382 2.47 12.43 12.96
N ASN A 383 3.45 12.46 13.87
CA ASN A 383 3.29 12.05 15.26
C ASN A 383 2.26 12.90 16.02
N ASN A 384 2.24 14.21 15.74
CA ASN A 384 1.32 15.18 16.38
C ASN A 384 -0.14 15.08 15.92
N ARG A 385 -0.47 14.22 14.96
CA ARG A 385 -1.87 14.02 14.56
C ARG A 385 -2.68 13.45 15.72
N PRO A 386 -3.97 13.81 15.87
CA PRO A 386 -4.81 13.27 16.94
C PRO A 386 -4.84 11.74 16.94
N ALA A 387 -4.86 11.13 18.13
CA ALA A 387 -5.08 9.70 18.26
C ALA A 387 -6.52 9.35 17.91
N THR A 388 -6.70 8.33 17.07
CA THR A 388 -8.02 7.95 16.55
C THR A 388 -8.57 6.72 17.24
N GLY A 389 -7.71 5.89 17.85
CA GLY A 389 -8.11 4.61 18.44
C GLY A 389 -8.56 3.58 17.39
N ASN A 390 -8.25 3.82 16.10
CA ASN A 390 -8.62 2.90 15.04
C ASN A 390 -7.67 1.70 15.04
N SER A 391 -8.12 0.58 15.62
CA SER A 391 -7.38 -0.67 15.67
C SER A 391 -8.07 -1.78 14.86
N ALA A 392 -7.36 -2.86 14.57
CA ALA A 392 -7.96 -4.04 13.96
C ALA A 392 -9.10 -4.62 14.83
N LYS A 393 -8.92 -4.65 16.16
CA LYS A 393 -9.94 -5.09 17.12
C LYS A 393 -11.20 -4.22 17.02
N VAL A 394 -11.06 -2.89 17.01
CA VAL A 394 -12.19 -1.95 16.88
C VAL A 394 -12.94 -2.15 15.56
N ARG A 395 -12.23 -2.34 14.45
CA ARG A 395 -12.86 -2.61 13.14
C ARG A 395 -13.63 -3.93 13.13
N VAL A 396 -13.07 -4.99 13.72
CA VAL A 396 -13.74 -6.29 13.83
C VAL A 396 -15.00 -6.19 14.71
N LEU A 397 -14.91 -5.52 15.86
CA LEU A 397 -16.06 -5.32 16.74
C LEU A 397 -17.14 -4.49 16.04
N SER A 398 -16.76 -3.39 15.38
CA SER A 398 -17.69 -2.58 14.57
C SER A 398 -18.39 -3.37 13.48
N ALA A 399 -17.68 -4.26 12.79
CA ALA A 399 -18.26 -5.11 11.74
C ALA A 399 -19.21 -6.17 12.32
N LYS A 400 -18.89 -6.73 13.50
CA LYS A 400 -19.80 -7.64 14.21
C LYS A 400 -21.07 -6.92 14.65
N THR A 401 -20.94 -5.79 15.33
CA THR A 401 -22.08 -5.02 15.86
C THR A 401 -23.03 -4.55 14.74
N SER A 402 -22.55 -4.32 13.52
CA SER A 402 -23.38 -3.89 12.39
C SER A 402 -24.00 -5.03 11.55
N SER A 403 -23.61 -6.28 11.79
CA SER A 403 -24.04 -7.43 10.99
C SER A 403 -25.27 -8.10 11.59
N ILE A 404 -26.29 -8.35 10.76
CA ILE A 404 -27.49 -9.11 11.20
C ILE A 404 -27.13 -10.52 11.69
N ARG A 405 -26.06 -11.13 11.16
CA ARG A 405 -25.62 -12.47 11.56
C ARG A 405 -25.17 -12.56 13.02
N THR A 406 -24.81 -11.44 13.64
CA THR A 406 -24.48 -11.38 15.07
C THR A 406 -25.72 -11.60 15.93
N TYR A 407 -26.88 -11.16 15.45
CA TYR A 407 -28.15 -11.17 16.17
C TYR A 407 -29.05 -12.34 15.75
N TYR A 408 -28.93 -12.76 14.49
CA TYR A 408 -29.61 -13.91 13.93
C TYR A 408 -28.84 -14.42 12.70
N ASP A 409 -28.23 -15.59 12.87
CA ASP A 409 -27.71 -16.37 11.74
C ASP A 409 -28.80 -17.33 11.27
N PHE A 410 -29.18 -17.23 9.99
CA PHE A 410 -30.29 -18.02 9.45
C PHE A 410 -29.94 -19.52 9.56
N PRO A 411 -30.81 -20.36 10.14
CA PRO A 411 -30.49 -21.73 10.53
C PRO A 411 -30.54 -22.69 9.34
N LEU A 412 -29.69 -22.42 8.34
CA LEU A 412 -29.71 -23.03 7.01
C LEU A 412 -29.67 -24.57 7.04
N GLU A 413 -28.84 -25.16 7.92
CA GLU A 413 -28.75 -26.62 8.04
C GLU A 413 -29.95 -27.24 8.77
N VAL A 414 -30.57 -26.53 9.72
CA VAL A 414 -31.78 -27.00 10.41
C VAL A 414 -32.95 -27.04 9.43
N GLU A 415 -33.12 -25.98 8.64
CA GLU A 415 -34.16 -25.91 7.60
C GLU A 415 -33.98 -27.01 6.54
N ARG A 416 -32.72 -27.28 6.15
CA ARG A 416 -32.39 -28.40 5.26
C ARG A 416 -32.80 -29.75 5.84
N LEU A 417 -32.42 -30.05 7.08
CA LEU A 417 -32.71 -31.34 7.72
C LEU A 417 -34.23 -31.54 7.92
N THR A 418 -34.93 -30.47 8.27
CA THR A 418 -36.39 -30.48 8.43
C THR A 418 -37.09 -30.93 7.13
N LEU A 419 -36.70 -30.38 5.98
CA LEU A 419 -37.24 -30.77 4.66
C LEU A 419 -36.85 -32.19 4.23
N LEU A 420 -35.74 -32.72 4.75
CA LEU A 420 -35.32 -34.10 4.54
C LEU A 420 -35.99 -35.09 5.51
N GLY A 421 -36.86 -34.60 6.41
CA GLY A 421 -37.54 -35.40 7.42
C GLY A 421 -36.61 -35.99 8.48
N ARG A 422 -35.54 -35.26 8.85
CA ARG A 422 -34.48 -35.72 9.76
C ARG A 422 -34.36 -34.91 11.03
#